data_AF-A0A2T1GEE0-F1
#
_entry.id   AF-A0A2T1GEE0-F1
#
_cell.length_a   1.000
_cell.length_b   1.000
_cell.length_c   1.000
_cell.angle_alpha   90.00
_cell.angle_beta   90.00
_cell.angle_gamma   90.00
#
_symmetry.space_group_name_H-M   'P 1'
#
loop_
_entity.id
_entity.type
_entity.pdbx_description
1 polymer ?
#
loop_
_entity_poly.entity_id
_entity_poly.type
_entity_poly.pdbx_seq_one_letter_code
_entity_poly.pdbx_strand_id
1 'polypeptide(L)'
;MTRNSKPLTEAATEIQRLLKQLEETNPATDEAEKIAYINIATKPVLKQRVIAALRSSGESAIDELVLEDKYLNIGKAVLKGWISPKL
;
A
#
# COMPACT_ATOMS: atom_id res chain seq x y z
N MET A 1 17.47 0.31 14.54
CA MET A 1 16.80 -0.58 13.57
C MET A 1 15.46 0.06 13.26
N THR A 2 15.25 0.49 12.02
CA THR A 2 14.01 1.15 11.57
C THR A 2 12.82 0.24 11.83
N ARG A 3 11.75 0.79 12.40
CA ARG A 3 10.65 0.02 13.01
C ARG A 3 9.58 -0.30 11.97
N ASN A 4 9.99 -0.75 10.78
CA ASN A 4 9.06 -1.27 9.78
C ASN A 4 8.67 -2.70 10.16
N SER A 5 7.39 -2.91 10.49
CA SER A 5 6.88 -4.25 10.80
C SER A 5 6.89 -5.13 9.54
N LYS A 6 7.12 -6.45 9.70
CA LYS A 6 7.12 -7.42 8.59
C LYS A 6 5.89 -7.28 7.66
N PRO A 7 4.65 -7.10 8.16
CA PRO A 7 3.49 -6.84 7.29
C PRO A 7 3.61 -5.58 6.41
N LEU A 8 4.20 -4.50 6.92
CA LEU A 8 4.41 -3.26 6.14
C LEU A 8 5.41 -3.45 5.00
N THR A 9 6.51 -4.17 5.26
CA THR A 9 7.51 -4.49 4.23
C THR A 9 6.93 -5.41 3.16
N GLU A 10 6.11 -6.39 3.55
CA GLU A 10 5.38 -7.25 2.60
C GLU A 10 4.39 -6.43 1.76
N ALA A 11 3.67 -5.49 2.38
CA ALA A 11 2.75 -4.60 1.67
C ALA A 11 3.47 -3.68 0.68
N ALA A 12 4.59 -3.06 1.08
CA ALA A 12 5.40 -2.24 0.19
C ALA A 12 5.84 -3.03 -1.06
N THR A 13 6.32 -4.26 -0.84
CA THR A 13 6.74 -5.16 -1.92
C THR A 13 5.58 -5.47 -2.88
N GLU A 14 4.42 -5.85 -2.34
CA GLU A 14 3.27 -6.21 -3.16
C GLU A 14 2.67 -5.00 -3.90
N ILE A 15 2.55 -3.85 -3.24
CA ILE A 15 2.06 -2.60 -3.85
C ILE A 15 2.97 -2.19 -5.01
N GLN A 16 4.30 -2.21 -4.82
CA GLN A 16 5.24 -1.87 -5.89
C GLN A 16 5.11 -2.82 -7.07
N ARG A 17 5.02 -4.13 -6.81
CA ARG A 17 4.85 -5.15 -7.85
C ARG A 17 3.57 -4.91 -8.66
N LEU A 18 2.45 -4.64 -7.97
CA LEU A 18 1.15 -4.38 -8.61
C LEU A 18 1.18 -3.10 -9.45
N LEU A 19 1.80 -2.04 -8.96
CA LEU A 19 1.92 -0.78 -9.71
C LEU A 19 2.77 -0.92 -10.97
N LYS A 20 3.88 -1.65 -10.90
CA LYS A 20 4.70 -1.96 -12.10
C LYS A 20 3.90 -2.73 -13.14
N GLN A 21 3.20 -3.77 -12.71
CA GLN A 21 2.35 -4.58 -13.59
C GLN A 21 1.24 -3.75 -14.25
N LEU A 22 0.64 -2.83 -13.49
CA LEU A 22 -0.40 -1.95 -14.01
C LEU A 22 0.16 -0.94 -15.02
N GLU A 23 1.34 -0.36 -14.78
CA GLU A 23 1.96 0.56 -15.73
C GLU A 23 2.39 -0.12 -17.04
N GLU A 24 2.84 -1.38 -16.97
CA GLU A 24 3.18 -2.17 -18.16
C GLU A 24 1.96 -2.44 -19.06
N THR A 25 0.79 -2.59 -18.48
CA THR A 25 -0.45 -2.96 -19.19
C THR A 25 -1.36 -1.78 -19.49
N ASN A 26 -1.30 -0.72 -18.68
CA ASN A 26 -2.09 0.50 -18.80
C ASN A 26 -1.29 1.72 -18.29
N PRO A 27 -0.37 2.28 -19.09
CA PRO A 27 0.50 3.37 -18.65
C PRO A 27 -0.22 4.71 -18.42
N ALA A 28 -1.42 4.88 -18.96
CA ALA A 28 -2.22 6.10 -18.81
C ALA A 28 -3.19 6.07 -17.61
N THR A 29 -3.07 5.05 -16.73
CA THR A 29 -3.93 4.91 -15.55
C THR A 29 -3.77 6.10 -14.59
N ASP A 30 -4.89 6.65 -14.13
CA ASP A 30 -4.87 7.74 -13.14
C ASP A 30 -4.61 7.24 -11.69
N GLU A 31 -4.48 8.17 -10.74
CA GLU A 31 -4.21 7.81 -9.34
C GLU A 31 -5.34 7.02 -8.68
N ALA A 32 -6.60 7.34 -8.99
CA ALA A 32 -7.76 6.69 -8.40
C ALA A 32 -7.89 5.24 -8.88
N GLU A 33 -7.68 5.03 -10.17
CA GLU A 33 -7.64 3.71 -10.79
C GLU A 33 -6.49 2.85 -10.25
N LYS A 34 -5.29 3.44 -10.04
CA LYS A 34 -4.16 2.76 -9.38
C LYS A 34 -4.54 2.28 -7.97
N ILE A 35 -5.15 3.15 -7.16
CA ILE A 35 -5.60 2.81 -5.80
C ILE A 35 -6.67 1.71 -5.84
N ALA A 36 -7.64 1.80 -6.76
CA ALA A 36 -8.69 0.80 -6.92
C ALA A 36 -8.13 -0.57 -7.31
N TYR A 37 -7.22 -0.60 -8.29
CA TYR A 37 -6.54 -1.82 -8.73
C TYR A 37 -5.80 -2.50 -7.57
N ILE A 38 -5.01 -1.74 -6.80
CA ILE A 38 -4.28 -2.30 -5.65
C ILE A 38 -5.25 -2.88 -4.62
N ASN A 39 -6.35 -2.19 -4.33
CA ASN A 39 -7.36 -2.66 -3.38
C ASN A 39 -8.03 -3.98 -3.80
N ILE A 40 -8.22 -4.18 -5.11
CA ILE A 40 -8.80 -5.41 -5.67
C ILE A 40 -7.75 -6.53 -5.72
N ALA A 41 -6.54 -6.22 -6.16
CA ALA A 41 -5.50 -7.22 -6.43
C ALA A 41 -4.73 -7.68 -5.17
N THR A 42 -4.69 -6.85 -4.12
CA THR A 42 -4.03 -7.22 -2.86
C THR A 42 -4.80 -8.33 -2.16
N LYS A 43 -4.10 -9.41 -1.79
CA LYS A 43 -4.69 -10.53 -1.06
C LYS A 43 -5.34 -10.06 0.26
N PRO A 44 -6.60 -10.46 0.56
CA PRO A 44 -7.29 -10.03 1.78
C PRO A 44 -6.53 -10.30 3.08
N VAL A 45 -5.83 -11.44 3.17
CA VAL A 45 -5.03 -11.81 4.35
C VAL A 45 -3.87 -10.85 4.61
N LEU A 46 -3.21 -10.34 3.56
CA LEU A 46 -2.13 -9.37 3.69
C LEU A 46 -2.70 -8.04 4.20
N LYS A 47 -3.80 -7.57 3.60
CA LYS A 47 -4.50 -6.35 4.04
C LYS A 47 -4.88 -6.42 5.53
N GLN A 48 -5.45 -7.54 5.99
CA GLN A 48 -5.78 -7.73 7.41
C GLN A 48 -4.55 -7.65 8.33
N ARG A 49 -3.44 -8.31 7.97
CA ARG A 49 -2.19 -8.27 8.75
C ARG A 49 -1.60 -6.87 8.82
N VAL A 50 -1.67 -6.11 7.73
CA VAL A 50 -1.20 -4.72 7.66
C VAL A 50 -2.05 -3.82 8.54
N ILE A 51 -3.39 -3.94 8.47
CA ILE A 51 -4.31 -3.18 9.34
C ILE A 51 -4.01 -3.47 10.81
N ALA A 52 -3.85 -4.74 11.19
CA ALA A 52 -3.53 -5.12 12.56
C ALA A 52 -2.19 -4.52 13.02
N ALA A 53 -1.15 -4.58 12.17
CA ALA A 53 0.15 -3.99 12.46
C ALA A 53 0.07 -2.47 12.65
N LEU A 54 -0.57 -1.75 11.72
CA LEU A 54 -0.73 -0.30 11.77
C LEU A 54 -1.53 0.17 12.99
N ARG A 55 -2.58 -0.56 13.37
CA ARG A 55 -3.33 -0.26 14.60
C ARG A 55 -2.49 -0.43 15.86
N SER A 56 -1.52 -1.36 15.85
CA SER A 56 -0.62 -1.55 16.99
C SER A 56 0.55 -0.56 17.01
N SER A 57 1.04 -0.12 15.85
CA SER A 57 2.21 0.75 15.72
C SER A 57 1.87 2.24 15.59
N GLY A 58 0.61 2.58 15.30
CA GLY A 58 0.17 3.92 14.94
C GLY A 58 0.27 4.20 13.45
N GLU A 59 -0.59 5.10 12.96
CA GLU A 59 -0.68 5.45 11.53
C GLU A 59 0.60 6.13 11.00
N SER A 60 1.39 6.77 11.87
CA SER A 60 2.67 7.38 11.51
C SER A 60 3.69 6.38 10.96
N ALA A 61 3.52 5.08 11.22
CA ALA A 61 4.33 4.04 10.59
C ALA A 61 4.20 4.01 9.05
N ILE A 62 3.12 4.60 8.48
CA ILE A 62 2.96 4.77 7.03
C ILE A 62 4.00 5.76 6.47
N ASP A 63 4.49 6.70 7.27
CA ASP A 63 5.48 7.67 6.82
C ASP A 63 6.85 7.04 6.56
N GLU A 64 7.14 5.91 7.22
CA GLU A 64 8.33 5.06 7.02
C GLU A 64 8.20 4.10 5.82
N LEU A 65 7.11 4.15 5.07
CA LEU A 65 6.91 3.33 3.87
C LEU A 65 7.98 3.65 2.83
N VAL A 66 8.64 2.60 2.32
CA VAL A 66 9.67 2.72 1.28
C VAL A 66 9.15 2.08 -0.01
N LEU A 67 9.05 2.90 -1.06
CA LEU A 67 8.68 2.55 -2.42
C LEU A 67 9.54 3.37 -3.39
N GLU A 68 9.56 3.00 -4.68
CA GLU A 68 10.03 3.91 -5.72
C GLU A 68 9.25 5.24 -5.65
N ASP A 69 9.95 6.35 -5.88
CA ASP A 69 9.43 7.71 -5.63
C ASP A 69 8.08 7.97 -6.31
N LYS A 70 7.95 7.57 -7.58
CA LYS A 70 6.70 7.68 -8.36
C LYS A 70 5.51 6.89 -7.79
N TYR A 71 5.74 5.93 -6.92
CA TYR A 71 4.72 5.09 -6.29
C TYR A 71 4.43 5.46 -4.85
N LEU A 72 5.29 6.26 -4.21
CA LEU A 72 5.25 6.48 -2.77
C LEU A 72 3.92 7.09 -2.31
N ASN A 73 3.42 8.10 -3.01
CA ASN A 73 2.16 8.77 -2.66
C ASN A 73 0.96 7.82 -2.81
N ILE A 74 0.93 7.01 -3.87
CA ILE A 74 -0.11 6.01 -4.10
C ILE A 74 -0.08 4.94 -3.00
N GLY A 75 1.10 4.42 -2.68
CA GLY A 75 1.26 3.42 -1.61
C GLY A 75 0.80 3.94 -0.25
N LYS A 76 1.17 5.18 0.11
CA LYS A 76 0.69 5.82 1.34
C LYS A 76 -0.83 6.00 1.35
N ALA A 77 -1.43 6.41 0.22
CA ALA A 77 -2.87 6.56 0.09
C ALA A 77 -3.61 5.22 0.26
N VAL A 78 -3.10 4.15 -0.35
CA VAL A 78 -3.63 2.79 -0.18
C VAL A 78 -3.62 2.36 1.28
N LEU A 79 -2.47 2.48 1.97
CA LEU A 79 -2.36 2.07 3.37
C LEU A 79 -3.28 2.88 4.28
N LYS A 80 -3.39 4.20 4.07
CA LYS A 80 -4.33 5.06 4.79
C LYS A 80 -5.77 4.61 4.56
N GLY A 81 -6.14 4.29 3.32
CA GLY A 81 -7.48 3.78 2.99
C GLY A 81 -7.81 2.43 3.61
N TRP A 82 -6.82 1.60 3.95
CA TRP A 82 -7.06 0.32 4.62
C TRP A 82 -7.40 0.48 6.11
N ILE A 83 -6.80 1.44 6.80
CA ILE A 83 -7.01 1.66 8.23
C ILE A 83 -8.14 2.64 8.54
N SER A 84 -8.38 3.58 7.63
CA SER A 84 -9.47 4.56 7.68
C SER A 84 -10.35 4.43 6.44
N PRO A 85 -11.06 3.30 6.26
CA PRO A 85 -12.02 3.17 5.17
C PRO A 85 -13.10 4.24 5.33
N LYS A 86 -13.27 5.11 4.33
CA LYS A 86 -14.45 5.97 4.27
C LYS A 86 -15.67 5.05 4.13
N LEU A 87 -16.52 5.05 5.16
CA LEU A 87 -17.84 4.41 5.16
C LEU A 87 -18.75 5.06 4.12
#